data_AF-A0A377CDP9-F1
#
_entry.id   AF-A0A377CDP9-F1
#
_cell.length_a   1.000
_cell.length_b   1.000
_cell.length_c   1.000
_cell.angle_alpha   90.00
_cell.angle_beta   90.00
_cell.angle_gamma   90.00
#
_symmetry.space_group_name_H-M   'P 1'
#
loop_
_entity.id
_entity.type
_entity.pdbx_description
1 polymer ?
#
loop_
_entity_poly.entity_id
_entity_poly.type
_entity_poly.pdbx_seq_one_letter_code
_entity_poly.pdbx_strand_id
1 'polypeptide(L)'
;MTTTAYTCRATGILREMIYVPGDLFSVNHLTAQNVPNLFARNERVICLFDTEFGPMAQILVGATIVGSIETVWAGTITPPREGIIKRWTWPAGENDGSVALLKGQEMGRFKTRFHRYQPVCTG
;
A
#
# COMPACT_ATOMS: atom_id res chain seq x y z
N MET A 1 -1.77 19.34 6.20
CA MET A 1 -1.68 18.48 5.00
C MET A 1 -2.33 17.15 5.34
N THR A 2 -3.39 16.76 4.64
CA THR A 2 -4.20 15.58 4.99
C THR A 2 -3.49 14.31 4.54
N THR A 3 -2.91 13.58 5.49
CA THR A 3 -2.46 12.21 5.28
C THR A 3 -3.59 11.28 5.69
N THR A 4 -4.00 10.35 4.82
CA THR A 4 -5.09 9.43 5.13
C THR A 4 -4.51 8.09 5.54
N ALA A 5 -4.64 7.74 6.81
CA ALA A 5 -4.27 6.43 7.32
C ALA A 5 -5.31 5.38 6.89
N TYR A 6 -4.84 4.17 6.62
CA TYR A 6 -5.67 3.00 6.40
C TYR A 6 -5.29 1.91 7.40
N THR A 7 -6.29 1.16 7.83
CA THR A 7 -6.17 0.21 8.93
C THR A 7 -6.48 -1.22 8.48
N CYS A 8 -5.97 -2.17 9.26
CA CYS A 8 -6.20 -3.58 9.00
C CYS A 8 -7.65 -3.94 9.26
N ARG A 9 -8.26 -4.68 8.32
CA ARG A 9 -9.69 -5.04 8.41
C ARG A 9 -9.93 -6.28 9.27
N ALA A 10 -8.90 -7.08 9.50
CA ALA A 10 -8.92 -8.26 10.36
C ALA A 10 -7.55 -8.43 11.03
N THR A 11 -7.49 -9.19 12.13
CA THR A 11 -6.19 -9.60 12.69
C THR A 11 -5.55 -10.60 11.74
N GLY A 12 -4.27 -10.41 11.42
CA GLY A 12 -3.57 -11.28 10.49
C GLY A 12 -2.06 -11.07 10.42
N ILE A 13 -1.40 -12.05 9.82
CA ILE A 13 0.04 -12.10 9.62
C ILE A 13 0.33 -11.82 8.15
N LEU A 14 1.14 -10.81 7.86
CA LEU A 14 1.56 -10.47 6.51
C LEU A 14 2.37 -11.62 5.93
N ARG A 15 2.02 -12.04 4.71
CA ARG A 15 2.69 -13.12 3.97
C ARG A 15 3.41 -12.58 2.77
N GLU A 16 2.77 -11.66 2.06
CA GLU A 16 3.28 -11.13 0.82
C GLU A 16 2.87 -9.68 0.62
N MET A 17 3.77 -8.92 0.02
CA MET A 17 3.50 -7.57 -0.47
C MET A 17 4.00 -7.47 -1.90
N ILE A 18 3.15 -6.99 -2.82
CA ILE A 18 3.49 -6.80 -4.23
C ILE A 18 3.24 -5.36 -4.60
N TYR A 19 4.28 -4.65 -5.00
CA TYR A 19 4.15 -3.38 -5.69
C TYR A 19 3.96 -3.61 -7.18
N VAL A 20 2.91 -3.03 -7.76
CA VAL A 20 2.64 -3.07 -9.19
C VAL A 20 2.68 -1.63 -9.73
N PRO A 21 3.61 -1.32 -10.64
CA PRO A 21 3.65 -0.02 -11.30
C PRO A 21 2.40 0.15 -12.18
N GLY A 22 1.97 1.39 -12.38
CA GLY A 22 0.79 1.68 -13.16
C GLY A 22 0.55 3.17 -13.37
N ASP A 23 -0.59 3.47 -13.98
CA ASP A 23 -1.08 4.82 -14.18
C ASP A 23 -1.51 5.46 -12.85
N LEU A 24 -1.78 6.78 -12.84
CA LEU A 24 -2.33 7.48 -11.68
C LEU A 24 -3.58 8.25 -12.08
N PHE A 25 -4.59 7.52 -12.57
CA PHE A 25 -5.91 8.12 -12.81
C PHE A 25 -6.57 8.53 -11.50
N SER A 26 -7.41 9.55 -11.56
CA SER A 26 -8.21 9.95 -10.40
C SER A 26 -9.23 8.86 -10.09
N VAL A 27 -9.43 8.58 -8.81
CA VAL A 27 -10.43 7.61 -8.33
C VAL A 27 -11.61 8.40 -7.79
N ASN A 28 -12.63 8.57 -8.61
CA ASN A 28 -13.91 9.17 -8.25
C ASN A 28 -15.04 8.40 -8.93
N HIS A 29 -16.29 8.67 -8.56
CA HIS A 29 -17.45 7.93 -9.10
C HIS A 29 -17.52 7.97 -10.64
N LEU A 30 -17.21 9.10 -11.26
CA LEU A 30 -17.26 9.25 -12.71
C LEU A 30 -16.14 8.45 -13.40
N THR A 31 -14.90 8.53 -12.91
CA THR A 31 -13.78 7.78 -13.51
C THR A 31 -13.91 6.28 -13.28
N ALA A 32 -14.44 5.85 -12.12
CA ALA A 32 -14.69 4.45 -11.84
C ALA A 32 -15.71 3.81 -12.80
N GLN A 33 -16.65 4.60 -13.33
CA GLN A 33 -17.66 4.13 -14.29
C GLN A 33 -17.18 4.15 -15.74
N ASN A 34 -16.25 5.05 -16.08
CA ASN A 34 -15.88 5.32 -17.47
C ASN A 34 -14.48 4.82 -17.86
N VAL A 35 -13.58 4.62 -16.89
CA VAL A 35 -12.22 4.14 -17.16
C VAL A 35 -12.21 2.61 -17.01
N PRO A 36 -12.11 1.85 -18.11
CA PRO A 36 -12.03 0.40 -18.02
C PRO A 36 -10.78 -0.01 -17.26
N ASN A 37 -10.92 -1.00 -16.39
CA ASN A 37 -9.83 -1.56 -15.59
C ASN A 37 -9.12 -0.51 -14.70
N LEU A 38 -9.80 0.56 -14.28
CA LEU A 38 -9.21 1.66 -13.49
C LEU A 38 -8.28 1.17 -12.37
N PHE A 39 -8.76 0.27 -11.51
CA PHE A 39 -7.99 -0.24 -10.36
C PHE A 39 -6.86 -1.19 -10.76
N ALA A 40 -6.99 -1.89 -11.88
CA ALA A 40 -5.96 -2.79 -12.38
C ALA A 40 -4.87 -2.04 -13.19
N ARG A 41 -5.19 -0.85 -13.69
CA ARG A 41 -4.26 0.05 -14.38
C ARG A 41 -3.52 0.97 -13.44
N ASN A 42 -4.16 1.40 -12.35
CA ASN A 42 -3.51 2.30 -11.42
C ASN A 42 -2.36 1.60 -10.67
N GLU A 43 -1.34 2.40 -10.36
CA GLU A 43 -0.27 2.05 -9.42
C GLU A 43 -0.87 1.57 -8.11
N ARG A 44 -0.41 0.41 -7.62
CA ARG A 44 -0.97 -0.21 -6.42
C ARG A 44 0.03 -1.04 -5.64
N VAL A 45 -0.27 -1.21 -4.36
CA VAL A 45 0.41 -2.17 -3.48
C VAL A 45 -0.62 -3.21 -3.03
N ILE A 46 -0.30 -4.48 -3.18
CA ILE A 46 -1.12 -5.61 -2.79
C ILE A 46 -0.50 -6.19 -1.53
N CYS A 47 -1.26 -6.29 -0.44
CA CYS A 47 -0.80 -6.91 0.80
C CYS A 47 -1.66 -8.15 1.10
N LEU A 48 -1.03 -9.32 1.21
CA LEU A 48 -1.67 -10.59 1.51
C LEU A 48 -1.41 -10.97 2.97
N PHE A 49 -2.49 -11.27 3.70
CA PHE A 49 -2.46 -11.66 5.10
C PHE A 49 -3.07 -13.06 5.28
N ASP A 50 -2.46 -13.84 6.16
CA ASP A 50 -3.11 -15.00 6.76
C ASP A 50 -3.94 -14.50 7.95
N THR A 51 -5.25 -14.75 7.93
CA THR A 51 -6.18 -14.36 8.99
C THR A 51 -6.95 -15.59 9.47
N GLU A 52 -7.63 -15.48 10.61
CA GLU A 52 -8.51 -16.56 11.11
C GLU A 52 -9.65 -16.92 10.15
N PHE A 53 -10.03 -16.00 9.26
CA PHE A 53 -11.06 -16.21 8.23
C PHE A 53 -10.50 -16.79 6.92
N GLY A 54 -9.23 -17.16 6.90
CA GLY A 54 -8.49 -17.55 5.69
C GLY A 54 -7.66 -16.40 5.09
N PRO A 55 -7.13 -16.57 3.87
CA PRO A 55 -6.29 -15.58 3.23
C PRO A 55 -7.09 -14.32 2.88
N MET A 56 -6.55 -13.15 3.23
CA MET A 56 -7.17 -11.84 3.00
C MET A 56 -6.19 -10.92 2.27
N ALA A 57 -6.63 -10.33 1.17
CA ALA A 57 -5.87 -9.33 0.44
C ALA A 57 -6.41 -7.93 0.71
N GLN A 58 -5.55 -7.01 1.13
CA GLN A 58 -5.85 -5.58 1.14
C GLN A 58 -5.02 -4.89 0.04
N ILE A 59 -5.71 -4.28 -0.93
CA ILE A 59 -5.08 -3.65 -2.10
C ILE A 59 -5.21 -2.13 -1.98
N LEU A 60 -4.06 -1.46 -2.09
CA LEU A 60 -3.89 -0.03 -1.94
C LEU A 60 -3.68 0.58 -3.30
N VAL A 61 -4.69 1.27 -3.82
CA VAL A 61 -4.64 1.84 -5.17
C VAL A 61 -4.36 3.33 -5.07
N GLY A 62 -3.24 3.76 -5.66
CA GLY A 62 -2.88 5.17 -5.76
C GLY A 62 -3.81 5.92 -6.72
N ALA A 63 -3.86 7.24 -6.56
CA ALA A 63 -4.56 8.14 -7.47
C ALA A 63 -3.71 9.38 -7.79
N THR A 64 -4.16 10.21 -8.73
CA THR A 64 -3.41 11.36 -9.26
C THR A 64 -2.76 12.25 -8.19
N ILE A 65 -3.48 12.57 -7.11
CA ILE A 65 -2.99 13.45 -6.03
C ILE A 65 -2.40 12.64 -4.87
N VAL A 66 -2.99 11.49 -4.54
CA VAL A 66 -2.59 10.58 -3.46
C VAL A 66 -1.84 9.38 -4.01
N GLY A 67 -0.70 9.65 -4.65
CA GLY A 67 0.12 8.63 -5.32
C GLY A 67 1.26 8.07 -4.47
N SER A 68 1.47 8.57 -3.25
CA SER A 68 2.50 8.04 -2.36
C SER A 68 1.89 7.03 -1.40
N ILE A 69 2.46 5.82 -1.37
CA ILE A 69 1.98 4.70 -0.57
C ILE A 69 3.08 4.32 0.42
N GLU A 70 2.73 4.35 1.71
CA GLU A 70 3.61 3.99 2.82
C GLU A 70 2.96 2.92 3.68
N THR A 71 3.74 1.93 4.10
CA THR A 71 3.32 0.89 5.06
C THR A 71 4.12 1.02 6.35
N VAL A 72 3.54 0.59 7.48
CA VAL A 72 4.20 0.71 8.80
C VAL A 72 5.44 -0.18 8.94
N TRP A 73 5.56 -1.24 8.14
CA TRP A 73 6.68 -2.20 8.21
C TRP A 73 7.80 -1.93 7.19
N ALA A 74 7.49 -1.34 6.03
CA ALA A 74 8.48 -1.11 4.97
C ALA A 74 8.65 0.38 4.61
N GLY A 75 7.99 1.28 5.33
CA GLY A 75 8.07 2.72 5.08
C GLY A 75 7.46 3.09 3.73
N THR A 76 8.01 4.12 3.09
CA THR A 76 7.54 4.61 1.79
C THR A 76 7.89 3.62 0.67
N ILE A 77 6.87 3.00 0.08
CA ILE A 77 7.02 2.07 -1.06
C ILE A 77 7.14 2.85 -2.36
N THR A 78 6.28 3.84 -2.53
CA THR A 78 6.37 4.80 -3.62
C THR A 78 6.17 6.21 -3.09
N PRO A 79 6.99 7.18 -3.52
CA PRO A 79 8.16 7.07 -4.41
C PRO A 79 9.43 6.49 -3.75
N PRO A 80 10.47 6.04 -4.51
CA PRO A 80 10.66 6.17 -5.96
C PRO A 80 9.79 5.21 -6.79
N ARG A 81 9.54 5.58 -8.05
CA ARG A 81 8.80 4.75 -9.02
C ARG A 81 9.78 4.24 -10.06
N GLU A 82 10.20 2.99 -9.92
CA GLU A 82 11.17 2.35 -10.82
C GLU A 82 10.50 1.72 -12.05
N GLY A 83 9.17 1.63 -12.09
CA GLY A 83 8.44 1.03 -13.20
C GLY A 83 8.54 -0.49 -13.28
N ILE A 84 9.06 -1.14 -12.23
CA ILE A 84 9.16 -2.60 -12.11
C ILE A 84 8.26 -3.14 -11.01
N ILE A 85 7.73 -4.35 -11.21
CA ILE A 85 7.01 -5.07 -10.16
C ILE A 85 8.02 -5.48 -9.08
N LYS A 86 7.69 -5.22 -7.81
CA LYS A 86 8.49 -5.68 -6.67
C LYS A 86 7.65 -6.59 -5.79
N ARG A 87 8.26 -7.65 -5.27
CA ARG A 87 7.61 -8.63 -4.40
C ARG A 87 8.46 -8.82 -3.16
N TRP A 88 7.81 -8.81 -2.00
CA TRP A 88 8.38 -9.10 -0.70
C TRP A 88 7.57 -10.21 -0.04
N THR A 89 8.25 -11.09 0.68
CA THR A 89 7.65 -12.23 1.36
C THR A 89 8.10 -12.27 2.81
N TRP A 90 7.19 -12.63 3.70
CA TRP A 90 7.44 -12.76 5.14
C TRP A 90 7.22 -14.22 5.59
N PRO A 91 7.80 -14.64 6.72
CA PRO A 91 7.57 -15.96 7.29
C PRO A 91 6.18 -16.08 7.94
N ALA A 92 5.67 -17.31 8.04
CA ALA A 92 4.33 -17.57 8.60
C ALA A 92 4.38 -17.60 10.13
N GLY A 93 3.24 -17.45 10.79
CA GLY A 93 3.15 -17.64 12.25
C GLY A 93 4.05 -16.70 13.05
N GLU A 94 4.47 -17.15 14.23
CA GLU A 94 5.33 -16.41 15.17
C GLU A 94 6.83 -16.61 14.92
N ASN A 95 7.22 -16.79 13.65
CA ASN A 95 8.63 -16.87 13.31
C ASN A 95 9.32 -15.50 13.41
N ASP A 96 10.63 -15.50 13.64
CA ASP A 96 11.42 -14.28 13.67
C ASP A 96 11.30 -13.53 12.33
N GLY A 97 11.08 -12.21 12.40
CA GLY A 97 10.79 -11.36 11.24
C GLY A 97 9.36 -11.46 10.67
N SER A 98 8.42 -12.14 11.34
CA SER A 98 6.99 -12.07 10.99
C SER A 98 6.39 -10.69 11.31
N VAL A 99 5.42 -10.25 10.51
CA VAL A 99 4.71 -8.97 10.71
C VAL A 99 3.24 -9.28 10.97
N ALA A 100 2.78 -9.06 12.20
CA ALA A 100 1.39 -9.25 12.60
C ALA A 100 0.70 -7.90 12.86
N LEU A 101 -0.56 -7.80 12.44
CA LEU A 101 -1.38 -6.61 12.64
C LEU A 101 -2.74 -7.00 13.20
N LEU A 102 -3.20 -6.24 14.20
CA LEU A 102 -4.53 -6.41 14.78
C LEU A 102 -5.59 -5.72 13.91
N LYS A 103 -6.83 -6.21 13.99
CA LYS A 103 -7.98 -5.50 13.40
C LYS A 103 -8.04 -4.06 13.92
N GLY A 104 -8.13 -3.10 13.01
CA GLY A 104 -8.16 -1.66 13.32
C GLY A 104 -6.78 -1.03 13.52
N GLN A 105 -5.70 -1.83 13.59
CA GLN A 105 -4.34 -1.29 13.65
C GLN A 105 -3.97 -0.60 12.35
N GLU A 106 -3.21 0.49 12.45
CA GLU A 106 -2.70 1.19 11.28
C GLU A 106 -1.78 0.28 10.45
N MET A 107 -2.08 0.18 9.15
CA MET A 107 -1.24 -0.55 8.19
C MET A 107 -0.32 0.39 7.42
N GLY A 108 -0.72 1.64 7.28
CA GLY A 108 0.02 2.64 6.54
C GLY A 108 -0.83 3.83 6.16
N ARG A 109 -0.29 4.63 5.25
CA ARG A 109 -0.84 5.93 4.89
C ARG A 109 -0.72 6.23 3.39
N PHE A 110 -1.72 6.92 2.85
CA PHE A 110 -1.59 7.61 1.57
C PHE A 110 -1.09 9.03 1.80
N LYS A 111 -0.03 9.41 1.09
CA LYS A 111 0.54 10.76 1.10
C LYS A 111 0.38 11.42 -0.27
N THR A 112 0.41 12.75 -0.28
CA THR A 112 0.35 13.51 -1.53
C THR A 112 1.62 13.31 -2.37
N ARG A 113 1.46 13.28 -3.69
CA ARG A 113 2.57 13.03 -4.64
C ARG A 113 3.72 14.03 -4.49
N PHE A 114 3.44 15.26 -4.07
CA PHE A 114 4.40 16.35 -3.92
C PHE A 114 5.23 16.31 -2.64
N HIS A 115 5.08 15.29 -1.77
CA HIS A 115 5.81 15.23 -0.50
C HIS A 115 7.33 14.96 -0.63
N ARG A 116 7.91 15.05 -1.83
CA ARG A 116 9.38 15.05 -2.00
C ARG A 116 9.90 16.49 -2.04
N TYR A 117 10.09 17.08 -0.88
CA TYR A 117 11.20 17.99 -0.54
C TYR A 117 11.22 18.20 0.98
N GLN A 118 11.65 17.19 1.73
CA GLN A 118 12.37 17.45 2.98
C GLN A 118 13.81 16.98 2.75
N PRO A 119 14.80 17.90 2.72
CA PRO A 119 16.19 17.47 2.75
C PRO A 119 16.40 16.73 4.06
N VAL A 120 16.98 15.54 3.97
CA VAL A 120 17.55 14.87 5.13
C VAL A 120 18.69 15.78 5.60
N CYS A 121 18.47 16.55 6.66
CA CYS A 121 19.56 17.25 7.34
C CYS A 121 20.43 16.17 7.99
N THR A 122 21.45 15.71 7.28
CA THR A 122 22.59 15.02 7.88
C THR A 122 23.41 16.06 8.64
N GLY A 123 23.56 15.84 9.95
CA GLY A 123 24.45 16.61 10.82
C GLY A 123 25.91 16.24 10.64
#